data_AF-A0A949PB60-F1
#
_entry.id   AF-A0A949PB60-F1
#
_cell.length_a   1.000
_cell.length_b   1.000
_cell.length_c   1.000
_cell.angle_alpha   90.00
_cell.angle_beta   90.00
_cell.angle_gamma   90.00
#
_symmetry.space_group_name_H-M   'P 1'
#
loop_
_entity.id
_entity.type
_entity.pdbx_description
1 polymer ?
#
loop_
_entity_poly.entity_id
_entity_poly.type
_entity_poly.pdbx_seq_one_letter_code
_entity_poly.pdbx_strand_id
1 'polypeptide(L)'
;MKKNLFIKAIIVAVLFFTVMSCDNEKFEGEIIEEFCTFRFADLEEIRADINGDDFRVPIDTSSVFLTGNSAVLVIHFNGFTHLSISGNNTLDNNRIQLNINSPAIGTFDLLTDDIYGSPPNNNNNHEALESFGYYLPNIPADDSEIPSNPYVTYMPNGGFGVAELTELNLEEQYASGTFSFTGKRVKKDPLTGEPILDGSGNEIIETIELECGNFNRIPYTIVEFDEDTANVFTSEFFAKVDDVDFNPISIMTQRHIVNDELIVNVRANNGDGDLIRIDIPESLTEGTYEMESISDGTQLIGMFNPATTASENLTSNPGTITITNINTFTGLIEATFSFTGTDPLGIDPSVVQVTEGSFSVDYIPEANINNVIIADVNGETYVSNSAGTTTSQYNGITRYQFTSIDSDTNESIRLIVPSTIEIGTYDISDTLITGEEILAYYTNDSGVTSNLIANSGTLTVEQLNEDTGVIEGVFEFTTIDISVDPPVEYVITSGEFSLALQ
;
A
#
# COMPACT_ATOMS: atom_id res chain seq x y z
N MET A 1 -3.14 -86.50 -7.41
CA MET A 1 -3.98 -85.30 -7.57
C MET A 1 -4.54 -84.77 -6.23
N LYS A 2 -3.70 -84.54 -5.20
CA LYS A 2 -4.14 -83.93 -3.92
C LYS A 2 -3.30 -82.70 -3.49
N LYS A 3 -2.13 -82.45 -4.09
CA LYS A 3 -1.26 -81.30 -3.75
C LYS A 3 -1.75 -79.95 -4.27
N ASN A 4 -2.50 -79.91 -5.37
CA ASN A 4 -3.06 -78.65 -5.93
C ASN A 4 -4.37 -78.20 -5.29
N LEU A 5 -4.99 -79.01 -4.42
CA LEU A 5 -6.20 -78.60 -3.69
C LEU A 5 -5.83 -77.72 -2.49
N PHE A 6 -4.70 -78.01 -1.84
CA PHE A 6 -4.25 -77.30 -0.65
C PHE A 6 -3.76 -75.89 -0.99
N ILE A 7 -3.01 -75.72 -2.09
CA ILE A 7 -2.54 -74.41 -2.56
C ILE A 7 -3.71 -73.54 -3.04
N LYS A 8 -4.71 -74.13 -3.71
CA LYS A 8 -5.93 -73.40 -4.10
C LYS A 8 -6.77 -73.00 -2.88
N ALA A 9 -6.85 -73.84 -1.85
CA ALA A 9 -7.53 -73.50 -0.60
C ALA A 9 -6.81 -72.38 0.15
N ILE A 10 -5.47 -72.35 0.14
CA ILE A 10 -4.68 -71.26 0.75
C ILE A 10 -4.86 -69.95 -0.03
N ILE A 11 -4.83 -69.97 -1.36
CA ILE A 11 -5.02 -68.75 -2.18
C ILE A 11 -6.43 -68.19 -2.01
N VAL A 12 -7.46 -69.05 -1.95
CA VAL A 12 -8.84 -68.62 -1.67
C VAL A 12 -8.99 -68.09 -0.23
N ALA A 13 -8.31 -68.68 0.75
CA ALA A 13 -8.31 -68.18 2.12
C ALA A 13 -7.61 -66.81 2.24
N VAL A 14 -6.47 -66.61 1.56
CA VAL A 14 -5.76 -65.32 1.54
C VAL A 14 -6.57 -64.24 0.82
N LEU A 15 -7.25 -64.59 -0.27
CA LEU A 15 -8.21 -63.68 -0.94
C LEU A 15 -9.41 -63.35 -0.05
N PHE A 16 -9.88 -64.28 0.80
CA PHE A 16 -10.96 -64.02 1.75
C PHE A 16 -10.54 -63.05 2.87
N PHE A 17 -9.28 -63.12 3.32
CA PHE A 17 -8.74 -62.21 4.33
C PHE A 17 -8.44 -60.78 3.80
N THR A 18 -8.18 -60.61 2.50
CA THR A 18 -7.97 -59.26 1.91
C THR A 18 -9.27 -58.50 1.61
N VAL A 19 -10.44 -59.16 1.62
CA VAL A 19 -11.77 -58.49 1.50
C VAL A 19 -12.54 -58.40 2.82
N MET A 20 -12.02 -58.96 3.92
CA MET A 20 -12.62 -58.88 5.26
C MET A 20 -11.90 -57.92 6.21
N SER A 21 -10.91 -57.14 5.75
CA SER A 21 -10.37 -56.00 6.53
C SER A 21 -10.91 -54.65 6.06
N CYS A 22 -12.03 -54.65 5.33
CA CYS A 22 -12.91 -53.48 5.29
C CYS A 22 -14.00 -53.71 6.32
N ASP A 23 -13.62 -53.79 7.60
CA ASP A 23 -14.53 -53.35 8.63
C ASP A 23 -14.71 -51.86 8.35
N ASN A 24 -15.86 -51.54 7.76
CA ASN A 24 -16.41 -50.21 7.71
C ASN A 24 -16.67 -49.84 9.17
N GLU A 25 -15.62 -49.43 9.91
CA GLU A 25 -15.82 -48.64 11.11
C GLU A 25 -16.69 -47.48 10.64
N LYS A 26 -17.96 -47.50 11.07
CA LYS A 26 -18.66 -46.23 11.19
C LYS A 26 -17.70 -45.37 12.00
N PHE A 27 -17.36 -44.21 11.48
CA PHE A 27 -16.91 -43.11 12.29
C PHE A 27 -18.01 -42.86 13.36
N GLU A 28 -17.95 -43.61 14.46
CA GLU A 28 -18.59 -43.34 15.76
C GLU A 28 -17.53 -42.80 16.73
N GLY A 29 -16.44 -42.25 16.20
CA GLY A 29 -15.96 -41.00 16.77
C GLY A 29 -17.07 -40.00 16.50
N GLU A 30 -17.59 -39.38 17.56
CA GLU A 30 -18.21 -38.07 17.44
C GLU A 30 -17.21 -37.27 16.60
N ILE A 31 -17.51 -37.05 15.31
CA ILE A 31 -16.89 -35.95 14.60
C ILE A 31 -17.45 -34.80 15.41
N ILE A 32 -16.64 -34.30 16.34
CA ILE A 32 -16.85 -32.97 16.86
C ILE A 32 -16.50 -32.12 15.65
N GLU A 33 -17.46 -32.01 14.72
CA GLU A 33 -17.59 -30.81 13.95
C GLU A 33 -17.76 -29.78 15.06
N GLU A 34 -16.68 -29.07 15.39
CA GLU A 34 -16.78 -27.77 16.05
C GLU A 34 -17.56 -26.89 15.07
N PHE A 35 -18.87 -27.17 15.03
CA PHE A 35 -19.84 -26.30 14.45
C PHE A 35 -19.75 -25.07 15.30
N CYS A 36 -19.41 -23.96 14.64
CA CYS A 36 -19.91 -22.66 15.02
C CYS A 36 -21.24 -22.83 15.76
N THR A 37 -21.35 -22.32 16.98
CA THR A 37 -22.58 -22.41 17.78
C THR A 37 -23.79 -21.75 17.08
N PHE A 38 -23.56 -21.12 15.93
CA PHE A 38 -24.50 -20.50 15.02
C PHE A 38 -24.06 -20.60 13.56
N ARG A 39 -25.03 -20.45 12.66
CA ARG A 39 -24.77 -20.46 11.20
C ARG A 39 -24.79 -19.07 10.57
N PHE A 40 -25.41 -18.09 11.22
CA PHE A 40 -25.63 -16.75 10.67
C PHE A 40 -25.65 -15.73 11.81
N ALA A 41 -25.25 -14.50 11.49
CA ALA A 41 -25.56 -13.31 12.27
C ALA A 41 -26.99 -12.82 11.93
N ASP A 42 -27.66 -12.19 12.89
CA ASP A 42 -28.91 -11.49 12.61
C ASP A 42 -28.65 -10.26 11.70
N LEU A 43 -29.71 -9.66 11.17
CA LEU A 43 -29.60 -8.48 10.30
C LEU A 43 -28.91 -7.33 11.06
N GLU A 44 -27.97 -6.65 10.41
CA GLU A 44 -27.18 -5.53 10.97
C GLU A 44 -26.37 -5.95 12.21
N GLU A 45 -25.92 -7.20 12.29
CA GLU A 45 -25.15 -7.74 13.42
C GLU A 45 -23.82 -8.32 12.97
N ILE A 46 -22.79 -8.15 13.80
CA ILE A 46 -21.58 -8.99 13.79
C ILE A 46 -21.70 -10.03 14.89
N ARG A 47 -21.41 -11.28 14.55
CA ARG A 47 -21.49 -12.42 15.46
C ARG A 47 -20.30 -13.34 15.29
N ALA A 48 -19.63 -13.68 16.38
CA ALA A 48 -18.40 -14.45 16.33
C ALA A 48 -18.29 -15.44 17.50
N ASP A 49 -17.71 -16.61 17.26
CA ASP A 49 -17.31 -17.54 18.32
C ASP A 49 -15.85 -17.28 18.69
N ILE A 50 -15.60 -16.85 19.92
CA ILE A 50 -14.26 -16.50 20.43
C ILE A 50 -13.91 -17.49 21.53
N ASN A 51 -13.07 -18.49 21.23
CA ASN A 51 -12.73 -19.57 22.17
C ASN A 51 -13.95 -20.21 22.87
N GLY A 52 -15.10 -20.35 22.18
CA GLY A 52 -16.33 -20.91 22.73
C GLY A 52 -17.30 -19.88 23.33
N ASP A 53 -16.91 -18.60 23.41
CA ASP A 53 -17.77 -17.51 23.86
C ASP A 53 -18.46 -16.83 22.66
N ASP A 54 -19.78 -16.67 22.77
CA ASP A 54 -20.63 -16.13 21.72
C ASP A 54 -20.66 -14.60 21.77
N PHE A 55 -19.80 -13.98 20.96
CA PHE A 55 -19.73 -12.54 20.77
C PHE A 55 -20.80 -12.09 19.78
N ARG A 56 -21.65 -11.14 20.19
CA ARG A 56 -22.67 -10.57 19.30
C ARG A 56 -22.85 -9.10 19.53
N VAL A 57 -22.84 -8.33 18.45
CA VAL A 57 -22.92 -6.88 18.51
C VAL A 57 -23.73 -6.34 17.32
N PRO A 58 -24.81 -5.57 17.57
CA PRO A 58 -25.47 -4.83 16.50
C PRO A 58 -24.56 -3.70 16.00
N ILE A 59 -24.50 -3.54 14.68
CA ILE A 59 -23.80 -2.47 13.98
C ILE A 59 -24.83 -1.42 13.54
N ASP A 60 -24.56 -0.16 13.82
CA ASP A 60 -25.40 0.96 13.39
C ASP A 60 -24.51 2.06 12.77
N THR A 61 -25.07 2.82 11.83
CA THR A 61 -24.38 3.90 11.08
C THR A 61 -24.23 5.20 11.88
N SER A 62 -24.55 5.20 13.17
CA SER A 62 -24.60 6.44 13.97
C SER A 62 -23.23 7.03 14.33
N SER A 63 -22.11 6.34 14.05
CA SER A 63 -20.76 6.92 14.14
C SER A 63 -20.02 6.92 12.80
N VAL A 64 -19.51 8.09 12.41
CA VAL A 64 -18.71 8.33 11.19
C VAL A 64 -17.20 8.13 11.46
N PHE A 65 -16.84 7.90 12.72
CA PHE A 65 -15.46 7.66 13.16
C PHE A 65 -15.37 6.26 13.77
N LEU A 66 -14.22 5.59 13.67
CA LEU A 66 -13.91 4.20 14.12
C LEU A 66 -14.05 3.94 15.65
N THR A 67 -14.90 4.71 16.32
CA THR A 67 -15.30 4.55 17.72
C THR A 67 -16.68 3.91 17.77
N GLY A 68 -16.80 2.79 18.50
CA GLY A 68 -18.06 2.09 18.69
C GLY A 68 -18.32 0.93 17.72
N ASN A 69 -19.61 0.66 17.52
CA ASN A 69 -20.13 -0.37 16.64
C ASN A 69 -20.45 0.25 15.28
N SER A 70 -19.53 0.18 14.34
CA SER A 70 -19.65 0.86 13.05
C SER A 70 -18.97 0.08 11.95
N ALA A 71 -19.40 0.34 10.71
CA ALA A 71 -18.69 -0.06 9.53
C ALA A 71 -18.49 1.16 8.63
N VAL A 72 -17.30 1.30 8.06
CA VAL A 72 -16.92 2.41 7.19
C VAL A 72 -16.19 1.84 5.99
N LEU A 73 -16.69 2.15 4.79
CA LEU A 73 -15.92 2.01 3.57
C LEU A 73 -15.13 3.30 3.38
N VAL A 74 -13.84 3.21 3.63
CA VAL A 74 -12.92 4.33 3.44
C VAL A 74 -12.42 4.31 2.01
N ILE A 75 -12.53 5.44 1.34
CA ILE A 75 -11.93 5.70 0.04
C ILE A 75 -10.86 6.75 0.27
N HIS A 76 -9.62 6.34 0.07
CA HIS A 76 -8.46 7.22 0.15
C HIS A 76 -8.23 7.92 -1.17
N PHE A 77 -7.48 9.01 -1.09
CA PHE A 77 -7.20 9.88 -2.19
C PHE A 77 -6.48 9.17 -3.36
N ASN A 78 -5.58 8.23 -3.08
CA ASN A 78 -4.87 7.40 -4.08
C ASN A 78 -5.73 6.26 -4.67
N GLY A 79 -7.04 6.23 -4.41
CA GLY A 79 -7.93 5.16 -4.86
C GLY A 79 -7.85 3.87 -4.03
N PHE A 80 -6.96 3.80 -3.03
CA PHE A 80 -6.99 2.72 -2.05
C PHE A 80 -8.32 2.77 -1.31
N THR A 81 -8.99 1.62 -1.26
CA THR A 81 -10.23 1.49 -0.50
C THR A 81 -10.04 0.44 0.56
N HIS A 82 -10.67 0.63 1.72
CA HIS A 82 -10.76 -0.45 2.69
C HIS A 82 -12.08 -0.40 3.45
N LEU A 83 -12.64 -1.56 3.72
CA LEU A 83 -13.82 -1.72 4.56
C LEU A 83 -13.36 -2.03 5.99
N SER A 84 -13.58 -1.07 6.89
CA SER A 84 -13.32 -1.24 8.31
C SER A 84 -14.62 -1.54 9.04
N ILE A 85 -14.67 -2.67 9.74
CA ILE A 85 -15.83 -3.12 10.52
C ILE A 85 -15.39 -3.23 11.97
N SER A 86 -16.07 -2.55 12.88
CA SER A 86 -15.77 -2.53 14.31
C SER A 86 -17.02 -2.89 15.10
N GLY A 87 -16.92 -3.91 15.96
CA GLY A 87 -17.96 -4.27 16.92
C GLY A 87 -17.41 -4.20 18.34
N ASN A 88 -18.01 -3.35 19.19
CA ASN A 88 -17.71 -3.24 20.61
C ASN A 88 -18.86 -3.82 21.43
N ASN A 89 -18.61 -4.95 22.11
CA ASN A 89 -19.54 -5.47 23.09
C ASN A 89 -19.25 -4.79 24.45
N THR A 90 -20.13 -3.88 24.81
CA THR A 90 -20.04 -3.09 26.05
C THR A 90 -20.42 -3.87 27.31
N LEU A 91 -21.03 -5.06 27.18
CA LEU A 91 -21.35 -5.92 28.33
C LEU A 91 -20.10 -6.67 28.79
N ASP A 92 -19.32 -7.16 27.84
CA ASP A 92 -18.11 -7.97 28.09
C ASP A 92 -16.81 -7.18 27.92
N ASN A 93 -16.93 -5.88 27.65
CA ASN A 93 -15.82 -4.96 27.35
C ASN A 93 -14.83 -5.59 26.36
N ASN A 94 -15.29 -6.09 25.22
CA ASN A 94 -14.39 -6.62 24.19
C ASN A 94 -14.76 -6.07 22.81
N ARG A 95 -13.77 -6.05 21.91
CA ARG A 95 -13.89 -5.49 20.56
C ARG A 95 -13.36 -6.47 19.54
N ILE A 96 -14.11 -6.63 18.45
CA ILE A 96 -13.61 -7.17 17.19
C ILE A 96 -13.47 -6.00 16.21
N GLN A 97 -12.37 -5.99 15.47
CA GLN A 97 -12.23 -5.15 14.29
C GLN A 97 -11.71 -5.98 13.12
N LEU A 98 -12.26 -5.72 11.95
CA LEU A 98 -11.81 -6.26 10.67
C LEU A 98 -11.46 -5.09 9.78
N ASN A 99 -10.37 -5.19 9.04
CA ASN A 99 -10.04 -4.29 7.96
C ASN A 99 -9.83 -5.13 6.70
N ILE A 100 -10.58 -4.83 5.65
CA ILE A 100 -10.53 -5.54 4.37
C ILE A 100 -10.13 -4.53 3.30
N ASN A 101 -8.90 -4.67 2.80
CA ASN A 101 -8.36 -3.85 1.74
C ASN A 101 -8.98 -4.20 0.40
N SER A 102 -9.23 -3.16 -0.40
CA SER A 102 -9.89 -3.24 -1.71
C SER A 102 -11.07 -4.20 -1.70
N PRO A 103 -12.07 -3.91 -0.84
CA PRO A 103 -13.17 -4.81 -0.62
C PRO A 103 -13.95 -5.00 -1.92
N ALA A 104 -14.13 -6.25 -2.30
CA ALA A 104 -14.95 -6.72 -3.40
C ALA A 104 -15.64 -8.02 -2.95
N ILE A 105 -16.59 -8.53 -3.73
CA ILE A 105 -17.14 -9.86 -3.44
C ILE A 105 -16.01 -10.88 -3.66
N GLY A 106 -15.70 -11.68 -2.65
CA GLY A 106 -14.58 -12.61 -2.71
C GLY A 106 -13.97 -12.95 -1.35
N THR A 107 -12.81 -13.60 -1.39
CA THR A 107 -12.06 -14.04 -0.22
C THR A 107 -10.80 -13.22 -0.06
N PHE A 108 -10.53 -12.78 1.17
CA PHE A 108 -9.45 -11.90 1.56
C PHE A 108 -8.67 -12.54 2.69
N ASP A 109 -7.36 -12.64 2.52
CA ASP A 109 -6.47 -13.05 3.58
C ASP A 109 -6.41 -11.97 4.67
N LEU A 110 -6.50 -12.37 5.93
CA LEU A 110 -6.28 -11.50 7.09
C LEU A 110 -4.88 -11.76 7.65
N LEU A 111 -3.92 -10.94 7.22
CA LEU A 111 -2.51 -11.01 7.58
C LEU A 111 -2.00 -9.59 7.73
N THR A 112 -1.11 -9.35 8.68
CA THR A 112 -0.41 -8.08 8.78
C THR A 112 1.00 -8.26 9.35
N ASP A 113 1.91 -7.38 8.96
CA ASP A 113 3.24 -7.20 9.55
C ASP A 113 3.24 -6.12 10.65
N ASP A 114 2.07 -5.63 11.05
CA ASP A 114 1.91 -4.74 12.20
C ASP A 114 1.43 -5.52 13.44
N ILE A 115 2.24 -5.49 14.49
CA ILE A 115 1.93 -6.14 15.77
C ILE A 115 0.72 -5.52 16.50
N TYR A 116 0.32 -4.30 16.12
CA TYR A 116 -0.79 -3.59 16.73
C TYR A 116 -2.09 -3.64 15.92
N GLY A 117 -2.03 -4.04 14.64
CA GLY A 117 -3.19 -4.04 13.74
C GLY A 117 -3.82 -2.64 13.58
N SER A 118 -3.01 -1.61 13.77
CA SER A 118 -3.32 -0.18 13.65
C SER A 118 -2.03 0.54 14.06
N PRO A 119 -1.57 1.58 13.33
CA PRO A 119 -0.39 2.32 13.73
C PRO A 119 -0.53 2.80 15.20
N PRO A 120 0.49 2.59 16.04
CA PRO A 120 0.47 2.97 17.45
C PRO A 120 0.50 4.50 17.68
N ASN A 121 0.51 5.29 16.62
CA ASN A 121 0.32 6.72 16.60
C ASN A 121 -0.79 7.06 15.60
N ASN A 122 -1.48 8.15 15.87
CA ASN A 122 -2.56 8.80 15.12
C ASN A 122 -2.17 9.24 13.69
N ASN A 123 -1.36 8.47 13.00
CA ASN A 123 -0.83 8.74 11.69
C ASN A 123 -1.61 7.87 10.72
N ASN A 124 -2.07 8.49 9.64
CA ASN A 124 -3.07 8.01 8.70
C ASN A 124 -2.54 6.89 7.79
N ASN A 125 -1.61 6.04 8.26
CA ASN A 125 -0.89 5.05 7.46
C ASN A 125 -1.69 3.77 7.14
N HIS A 126 -3.02 3.82 7.25
CA HIS A 126 -3.90 2.69 6.91
C HIS A 126 -3.71 2.18 5.47
N GLU A 127 -3.10 2.99 4.60
CA GLU A 127 -2.71 2.62 3.23
C GLU A 127 -1.54 1.62 3.15
N ALA A 128 -0.73 1.50 4.22
CA ALA A 128 0.40 0.57 4.30
C ALA A 128 0.05 -0.76 4.97
N LEU A 129 -1.12 -0.86 5.61
CA LEU A 129 -1.54 -2.07 6.32
C LEU A 129 -2.27 -3.02 5.38
N GLU A 130 -1.86 -4.29 5.35
CA GLU A 130 -2.63 -5.39 4.75
C GLU A 130 -3.97 -5.62 5.50
N SER A 131 -4.92 -6.31 4.87
CA SER A 131 -6.19 -6.71 5.51
C SER A 131 -5.92 -7.47 6.81
N PHE A 132 -6.56 -7.12 7.93
CA PHE A 132 -6.24 -7.73 9.22
C PHE A 132 -7.47 -8.04 10.08
N GLY A 133 -7.28 -9.02 10.98
CA GLY A 133 -8.19 -9.33 12.07
C GLY A 133 -7.63 -8.83 13.40
N TYR A 134 -8.49 -8.20 14.19
CA TYR A 134 -8.15 -7.60 15.48
C TYR A 134 -9.16 -8.02 16.54
N TYR A 135 -8.68 -8.47 17.69
CA TYR A 135 -9.51 -8.73 18.87
C TYR A 135 -8.88 -8.13 20.12
N LEU A 136 -9.64 -7.27 20.81
CA LEU A 136 -9.22 -6.67 22.07
C LEU A 136 -10.16 -7.10 23.20
N PRO A 137 -9.71 -7.94 24.15
CA PRO A 137 -10.46 -8.22 25.36
C PRO A 137 -10.22 -7.15 26.43
N ASN A 138 -11.22 -6.91 27.28
CA ASN A 138 -11.17 -6.00 28.44
C ASN A 138 -10.81 -4.55 28.08
N ILE A 139 -11.58 -3.94 27.16
CA ILE A 139 -11.55 -2.50 26.87
C ILE A 139 -11.65 -1.72 28.20
N PRO A 140 -10.67 -0.87 28.55
CA PRO A 140 -10.68 -0.05 29.75
C PRO A 140 -11.87 0.93 29.72
N ALA A 141 -12.40 1.24 30.90
CA ALA A 141 -13.54 2.14 31.05
C ALA A 141 -13.20 3.62 30.82
N ASP A 142 -11.91 3.95 30.68
CA ASP A 142 -11.38 5.29 30.45
C ASP A 142 -10.30 5.18 29.37
N ASP A 143 -10.46 5.92 28.27
CA ASP A 143 -9.57 5.96 27.09
C ASP A 143 -8.15 6.47 27.42
N SER A 144 -7.92 6.88 28.68
CA SER A 144 -6.60 7.28 29.21
C SER A 144 -5.76 6.13 29.77
N GLU A 145 -6.32 4.93 29.98
CA GLU A 145 -5.54 3.73 30.28
C GLU A 145 -5.40 2.89 29.00
N ILE A 146 -4.21 2.86 28.42
CA ILE A 146 -3.96 2.17 27.15
C ILE A 146 -4.25 0.67 27.29
N PRO A 147 -5.22 0.05 26.59
CA PRO A 147 -5.17 -1.38 26.37
C PRO A 147 -4.26 -1.68 25.17
N SER A 148 -2.95 -1.51 25.34
CA SER A 148 -1.95 -1.60 24.25
C SER A 148 -1.60 -3.05 23.84
N ASN A 149 -2.51 -4.00 23.99
CA ASN A 149 -2.18 -5.40 23.74
C ASN A 149 -3.33 -6.22 23.12
N PRO A 150 -3.80 -5.84 21.93
CA PRO A 150 -4.76 -6.63 21.16
C PRO A 150 -4.15 -7.95 20.69
N TYR A 151 -5.01 -8.91 20.36
CA TYR A 151 -4.65 -10.02 19.49
C TYR A 151 -4.84 -9.59 18.04
N VAL A 152 -3.81 -9.79 17.22
CA VAL A 152 -3.80 -9.36 15.81
C VAL A 152 -3.37 -10.53 14.94
N THR A 153 -3.81 -10.58 13.68
CA THR A 153 -3.31 -11.51 12.65
C THR A 153 -1.87 -11.20 12.21
N TYR A 154 -0.97 -10.98 13.19
CA TYR A 154 0.42 -10.59 12.99
C TYR A 154 1.27 -11.78 12.54
N MET A 155 1.67 -11.77 11.26
CA MET A 155 2.34 -12.88 10.58
C MET A 155 3.64 -13.35 11.25
N PRO A 156 4.55 -12.45 11.72
CA PRO A 156 5.80 -12.88 12.33
C PRO A 156 5.62 -13.72 13.60
N ASN A 157 4.47 -13.61 14.27
CA ASN A 157 4.11 -14.45 15.43
C ASN A 157 3.22 -15.65 15.06
N GLY A 158 2.99 -15.88 13.76
CA GLY A 158 2.13 -16.94 13.23
C GLY A 158 0.64 -16.63 13.36
N GLY A 159 0.26 -15.35 13.33
CA GLY A 159 -1.14 -14.94 13.17
C GLY A 159 -1.55 -15.03 11.71
N PHE A 160 -2.82 -15.38 11.47
CA PHE A 160 -3.40 -15.52 10.13
C PHE A 160 -4.92 -15.54 10.24
N GLY A 161 -5.62 -15.32 9.13
CA GLY A 161 -7.07 -15.44 9.05
C GLY A 161 -7.57 -15.24 7.64
N VAL A 162 -8.89 -15.30 7.48
CA VAL A 162 -9.59 -15.12 6.21
C VAL A 162 -10.90 -14.39 6.48
N ALA A 163 -11.24 -13.44 5.63
CA ALA A 163 -12.57 -12.86 5.51
C ALA A 163 -13.15 -13.19 4.13
N GLU A 164 -14.45 -13.48 4.06
CA GLU A 164 -15.17 -13.66 2.81
C GLU A 164 -16.30 -12.63 2.74
N LEU A 165 -16.25 -11.74 1.76
CA LEU A 165 -17.35 -10.85 1.43
C LEU A 165 -18.27 -11.55 0.42
N THR A 166 -19.43 -11.96 0.91
CA THR A 166 -20.49 -12.57 0.08
C THR A 166 -21.36 -11.53 -0.60
N GLU A 167 -21.39 -10.31 -0.07
CA GLU A 167 -22.16 -9.19 -0.61
C GLU A 167 -21.48 -7.87 -0.24
N LEU A 168 -21.36 -6.97 -1.21
CA LEU A 168 -20.94 -5.58 -1.02
C LEU A 168 -21.81 -4.71 -1.92
N ASN A 169 -22.72 -3.95 -1.33
CA ASN A 169 -23.69 -3.14 -2.06
C ASN A 169 -23.38 -1.66 -1.89
N LEU A 170 -22.79 -1.05 -2.93
CA LEU A 170 -22.39 0.37 -2.93
C LEU A 170 -23.57 1.35 -2.99
N GLU A 171 -24.72 0.94 -3.55
CA GLU A 171 -25.89 1.81 -3.70
C GLU A 171 -26.71 1.89 -2.40
N GLU A 172 -26.98 0.73 -1.79
CA GLU A 172 -27.71 0.61 -0.52
C GLU A 172 -26.77 0.65 0.70
N GLN A 173 -25.45 0.71 0.50
CA GLN A 173 -24.38 0.85 1.50
C GLN A 173 -24.40 -0.20 2.63
N TYR A 174 -24.30 -1.48 2.25
CA TYR A 174 -24.13 -2.55 3.23
C TYR A 174 -23.24 -3.69 2.72
N ALA A 175 -22.68 -4.45 3.66
CA ALA A 175 -21.85 -5.62 3.38
C ALA A 175 -22.32 -6.86 4.17
N SER A 176 -22.08 -8.05 3.61
CA SER A 176 -22.37 -9.33 4.25
C SER A 176 -21.21 -10.30 4.01
N GLY A 177 -20.91 -11.15 4.99
CA GLY A 177 -19.78 -12.04 4.88
C GLY A 177 -19.49 -12.88 6.11
N THR A 178 -18.39 -13.60 6.02
CA THR A 178 -17.85 -14.43 7.09
C THR A 178 -16.40 -14.06 7.36
N PHE A 179 -15.88 -14.45 8.52
CA PHE A 179 -14.48 -14.30 8.84
C PHE A 179 -14.04 -15.37 9.84
N SER A 180 -12.76 -15.72 9.84
CA SER A 180 -12.13 -16.52 10.87
C SER A 180 -10.68 -16.11 10.99
N PHE A 181 -10.11 -16.10 12.20
CA PHE A 181 -8.70 -15.80 12.36
C PHE A 181 -8.10 -16.34 13.65
N THR A 182 -6.79 -16.59 13.60
CA THR A 182 -5.94 -16.84 14.75
C THR A 182 -5.14 -15.57 15.06
N GLY A 183 -5.51 -14.90 16.16
CA GLY A 183 -4.84 -13.69 16.62
C GLY A 183 -3.69 -14.02 17.58
N LYS A 184 -2.59 -13.28 17.48
CA LYS A 184 -1.39 -13.43 18.32
C LYS A 184 -1.08 -12.13 19.02
N ARG A 185 -0.47 -12.23 20.21
CA ARG A 185 0.11 -11.07 20.92
C ARG A 185 1.24 -11.48 21.84
N VAL A 186 2.13 -10.55 22.15
CA VAL A 186 3.13 -10.74 23.20
C VAL A 186 2.45 -10.66 24.56
N LYS A 187 2.72 -11.63 25.43
CA LYS A 187 2.23 -11.61 26.81
C LYS A 187 2.94 -10.51 27.58
N LYS A 188 2.19 -9.58 28.18
CA LYS A 188 2.74 -8.49 28.99
C LYS A 188 2.42 -8.67 30.47
N ASP A 189 3.32 -8.20 31.34
CA ASP A 189 3.07 -8.14 32.78
C ASP A 189 2.00 -7.07 33.07
N PRO A 190 0.93 -7.40 33.81
CA PRO A 190 -0.19 -6.48 34.03
C PRO A 190 0.13 -5.30 34.94
N LEU A 191 1.25 -5.33 35.68
CA LEU A 191 1.69 -4.23 36.55
C LEU A 191 2.72 -3.33 35.86
N THR A 192 3.61 -3.89 35.03
CA THR A 192 4.71 -3.12 34.42
C THR A 192 4.54 -2.85 32.92
N GLY A 193 3.70 -3.61 32.22
CA GLY A 193 3.52 -3.50 30.76
C GLY A 193 4.66 -4.14 29.94
N GLU A 194 5.67 -4.69 30.60
CA GLU A 194 6.84 -5.31 29.96
C GLU A 194 6.52 -6.71 29.41
N PRO A 195 7.16 -7.16 28.31
CA PRO A 195 7.05 -8.53 27.82
C PRO A 195 7.45 -9.57 28.88
N ILE A 196 6.64 -10.62 29.00
CA ILE A 196 6.95 -11.78 29.84
C ILE A 196 7.79 -12.76 29.00
N LEU A 197 8.96 -13.14 29.53
CA LEU A 197 9.90 -14.05 28.87
C LEU A 197 9.81 -15.47 29.44
N ASP A 198 10.12 -16.47 28.61
CA ASP A 198 10.26 -17.87 28.98
C ASP A 198 11.61 -18.15 29.68
N GLY A 199 11.84 -19.42 30.07
CA GLY A 199 13.09 -19.83 30.74
C GLY A 199 14.35 -19.74 29.88
N SER A 200 14.21 -19.45 28.59
CA SER A 200 15.30 -19.24 27.62
C SER A 200 15.49 -17.77 27.24
N GLY A 201 14.63 -16.87 27.72
CA GLY A 201 14.66 -15.43 27.42
C GLY A 201 13.85 -15.02 26.19
N ASN A 202 13.04 -15.91 25.61
CA ASN A 202 12.15 -15.55 24.48
C ASN A 202 10.82 -15.01 25.00
N GLU A 203 10.18 -14.12 24.24
CA GLU A 203 8.85 -13.63 24.56
C GLU A 203 7.80 -14.74 24.52
N ILE A 204 6.90 -14.75 25.51
CA ILE A 204 5.76 -15.66 25.52
C ILE A 204 4.66 -15.07 24.62
N ILE A 205 4.26 -15.81 23.60
CA ILE A 205 3.16 -15.44 22.70
C ILE A 205 1.85 -16.07 23.18
N GLU A 206 0.81 -15.24 23.31
CA GLU A 206 -0.57 -15.68 23.54
C GLU A 206 -1.32 -15.81 22.20
N THR A 207 -2.27 -16.73 22.15
CA THR A 207 -3.09 -17.01 20.96
C THR A 207 -4.56 -16.93 21.32
N ILE A 208 -5.36 -16.36 20.41
CA ILE A 208 -6.83 -16.46 20.40
C ILE A 208 -7.26 -17.09 19.09
N GLU A 209 -8.29 -17.93 19.13
CA GLU A 209 -8.91 -18.51 17.94
C GLU A 209 -10.34 -18.00 17.81
N LEU A 210 -10.62 -17.48 16.61
CA LEU A 210 -11.90 -16.94 16.19
C LEU A 210 -12.33 -17.77 14.99
N GLU A 211 -12.97 -18.91 15.27
CA GLU A 211 -13.18 -19.97 14.28
C GLU A 211 -14.36 -19.67 13.34
N CYS A 212 -15.31 -18.86 13.81
CA CYS A 212 -16.60 -18.68 13.16
C CYS A 212 -17.16 -17.27 13.35
N GLY A 213 -16.78 -16.34 12.48
CA GLY A 213 -17.31 -14.97 12.41
C GLY A 213 -18.29 -14.80 11.25
N ASN A 214 -19.38 -14.07 11.49
CA ASN A 214 -20.39 -13.71 10.49
C ASN A 214 -20.79 -12.25 10.67
N PHE A 215 -21.03 -11.56 9.57
CA PHE A 215 -21.71 -10.26 9.56
C PHE A 215 -22.75 -10.26 8.44
N ASN A 216 -23.94 -9.76 8.72
CA ASN A 216 -25.09 -9.89 7.82
C ASN A 216 -25.73 -8.54 7.56
N ARG A 217 -25.60 -8.04 6.33
CA ARG A 217 -26.07 -6.73 5.89
C ARG A 217 -25.73 -5.64 6.90
N ILE A 218 -24.48 -5.61 7.35
CA ILE A 218 -24.01 -4.51 8.20
C ILE A 218 -24.02 -3.24 7.36
N PRO A 219 -24.68 -2.17 7.83
CA PRO A 219 -24.73 -0.93 7.09
C PRO A 219 -23.39 -0.22 7.30
N TYR A 220 -22.84 0.37 6.24
CA TYR A 220 -21.61 1.16 6.32
C TYR A 220 -21.83 2.57 5.81
N THR A 221 -21.00 3.50 6.28
CA THR A 221 -20.90 4.82 5.66
C THR A 221 -19.72 4.85 4.70
N ILE A 222 -19.83 5.63 3.63
CA ILE A 222 -18.68 5.92 2.77
C ILE A 222 -18.01 7.16 3.34
N VAL A 223 -16.73 7.03 3.68
CA VAL A 223 -15.88 8.16 4.05
C VAL A 223 -14.86 8.31 2.95
N GLU A 224 -15.01 9.37 2.19
CA GLU A 224 -14.00 9.85 1.27
C GLU A 224 -13.10 10.79 2.08
N PHE A 225 -11.84 10.40 2.27
CA PHE A 225 -10.84 11.35 2.75
C PHE A 225 -10.46 12.25 1.58
N ASP A 226 -11.26 13.31 1.41
CA ASP A 226 -10.83 14.51 0.70
C ASP A 226 -10.02 15.31 1.73
N GLU A 227 -8.73 15.02 1.85
CA GLU A 227 -7.87 15.96 2.56
C GLU A 227 -7.85 17.25 1.74
N ASP A 228 -8.42 18.29 2.34
CA ASP A 228 -8.60 19.62 1.78
C ASP A 228 -7.27 20.08 1.16
N THR A 229 -7.28 20.16 -0.18
CA THR A 229 -6.28 20.76 -1.08
C THR A 229 -4.97 19.99 -1.36
N ALA A 230 -4.86 19.55 -2.62
CA ALA A 230 -3.66 19.61 -3.48
C ALA A 230 -2.79 18.37 -3.72
N ASN A 231 -3.35 17.17 -3.72
CA ASN A 231 -2.84 16.10 -4.58
C ASN A 231 -4.01 15.57 -5.39
N VAL A 232 -3.94 15.63 -6.72
CA VAL A 232 -4.83 14.86 -7.58
C VAL A 232 -3.96 13.81 -8.28
N PHE A 233 -3.64 12.73 -7.59
CA PHE A 233 -3.17 11.47 -8.19
C PHE A 233 -4.30 10.90 -9.05
N THR A 234 -4.33 11.26 -10.34
CA THR A 234 -5.24 10.61 -11.30
C THR A 234 -4.58 9.33 -11.79
N SER A 235 -4.82 8.21 -11.08
CA SER A 235 -4.45 6.91 -11.58
C SER A 235 -5.43 6.47 -12.68
N GLU A 236 -4.93 6.36 -13.91
CA GLU A 236 -5.67 5.85 -15.06
C GLU A 236 -5.13 4.47 -15.42
N PHE A 237 -6.03 3.54 -15.73
CA PHE A 237 -5.68 2.21 -16.19
C PHE A 237 -6.68 1.74 -17.24
N PHE A 238 -6.17 1.20 -18.34
CA PHE A 238 -6.96 0.63 -19.41
C PHE A 238 -6.27 -0.60 -19.98
N ALA A 239 -7.04 -1.61 -20.35
CA ALA A 239 -6.58 -2.76 -21.12
C ALA A 239 -7.76 -3.45 -21.79
N LYS A 240 -7.48 -4.37 -22.70
CA LYS A 240 -8.44 -5.37 -23.19
C LYS A 240 -7.99 -6.75 -22.81
N VAL A 241 -8.94 -7.58 -22.39
CA VAL A 241 -8.74 -9.00 -22.09
C VAL A 241 -9.58 -9.79 -23.11
N ASP A 242 -8.92 -10.57 -23.97
CA ASP A 242 -9.53 -11.30 -25.08
C ASP A 242 -10.46 -10.42 -25.96
N ASP A 243 -9.95 -9.24 -26.33
CA ASP A 243 -10.64 -8.21 -27.11
C ASP A 243 -11.86 -7.55 -26.41
N VAL A 244 -12.06 -7.78 -25.11
CA VAL A 244 -13.09 -7.13 -24.29
C VAL A 244 -12.46 -6.09 -23.36
N ASP A 245 -13.06 -4.91 -23.25
CA ASP A 245 -12.57 -3.84 -22.38
C ASP A 245 -12.52 -4.30 -20.91
N PHE A 246 -11.34 -4.19 -20.31
CA PHE A 246 -11.15 -4.33 -18.88
C PHE A 246 -11.46 -2.98 -18.23
N ASN A 247 -12.60 -2.90 -17.54
CA ASN A 247 -13.05 -1.67 -16.88
C ASN A 247 -12.70 -1.76 -15.39
N PRO A 248 -11.56 -1.21 -14.95
CA PRO A 248 -11.18 -1.28 -13.54
C PRO A 248 -12.14 -0.47 -12.68
N ILE A 249 -12.51 -1.05 -11.54
CA ILE A 249 -13.20 -0.37 -10.45
C ILE A 249 -12.23 0.04 -9.33
N SER A 250 -11.04 -0.56 -9.30
CA SER A 250 -9.95 -0.14 -8.43
C SER A 250 -8.61 -0.25 -9.15
N ILE A 251 -7.72 0.70 -8.87
CA ILE A 251 -6.33 0.71 -9.29
C ILE A 251 -5.53 0.96 -8.02
N MET A 252 -4.54 0.12 -7.75
CA MET A 252 -3.65 0.24 -6.62
C MET A 252 -2.21 0.18 -7.08
N THR A 253 -1.35 0.94 -6.41
CA THR A 253 0.09 0.81 -6.53
C THR A 253 0.67 0.47 -5.16
N GLN A 254 1.63 -0.45 -5.12
CA GLN A 254 2.33 -0.79 -3.89
C GLN A 254 3.81 -0.95 -4.17
N ARG A 255 4.65 -0.33 -3.36
CA ARG A 255 6.11 -0.42 -3.45
C ARG A 255 6.62 -1.42 -2.42
N HIS A 256 7.47 -2.35 -2.84
CA HIS A 256 8.06 -3.38 -1.98
C HIS A 256 9.56 -3.54 -2.22
N ILE A 257 10.26 -4.04 -1.20
CA ILE A 257 11.65 -4.49 -1.33
C ILE A 257 11.66 -6.01 -1.34
N VAL A 258 12.16 -6.61 -2.42
CA VAL A 258 12.36 -8.06 -2.55
C VAL A 258 13.82 -8.31 -2.92
N ASN A 259 14.55 -9.06 -2.10
CA ASN A 259 15.99 -9.34 -2.32
C ASN A 259 16.84 -8.07 -2.58
N ASP A 260 16.60 -7.00 -1.83
CA ASP A 260 17.23 -5.68 -1.98
C ASP A 260 16.90 -4.94 -3.30
N GLU A 261 15.96 -5.45 -4.12
CA GLU A 261 15.42 -4.78 -5.29
C GLU A 261 14.06 -4.15 -4.98
N LEU A 262 13.88 -2.92 -5.46
CA LEU A 262 12.65 -2.16 -5.29
C LEU A 262 11.70 -2.40 -6.45
N ILE A 263 10.48 -2.78 -6.12
CA ILE A 263 9.47 -3.21 -7.08
C ILE A 263 8.20 -2.42 -6.82
N VAL A 264 7.68 -1.77 -7.85
CA VAL A 264 6.38 -1.11 -7.85
C VAL A 264 5.37 -2.05 -8.48
N ASN A 265 4.30 -2.33 -7.75
CA ASN A 265 3.25 -3.22 -8.17
C ASN A 265 1.99 -2.45 -8.53
N VAL A 266 1.61 -2.44 -9.80
CA VAL A 266 0.36 -1.86 -10.28
C VAL A 266 -0.69 -2.96 -10.36
N ARG A 267 -1.81 -2.82 -9.64
CA ARG A 267 -2.92 -3.77 -9.59
C ARG A 267 -4.21 -3.09 -10.02
N ALA A 268 -4.92 -3.65 -10.97
CA ALA A 268 -6.22 -3.16 -11.41
C ALA A 268 -7.25 -4.28 -11.30
N ASN A 269 -8.36 -4.04 -10.60
CA ASN A 269 -9.46 -5.01 -10.45
C ASN A 269 -10.71 -4.50 -11.15
N ASN A 270 -11.42 -5.37 -11.87
CA ASN A 270 -12.71 -5.02 -12.48
C ASN A 270 -13.90 -5.42 -11.59
N GLY A 271 -15.11 -5.04 -12.01
CA GLY A 271 -16.35 -5.35 -11.27
C GLY A 271 -16.71 -6.84 -11.21
N ASP A 272 -16.09 -7.67 -12.04
CA ASP A 272 -16.26 -9.12 -12.04
C ASP A 272 -15.25 -9.83 -11.11
N GLY A 273 -14.31 -9.08 -10.52
CA GLY A 273 -13.26 -9.57 -9.62
C GLY A 273 -11.98 -10.02 -10.33
N ASP A 274 -11.87 -9.86 -11.65
CA ASP A 274 -10.63 -10.17 -12.37
C ASP A 274 -9.55 -9.13 -12.03
N LEU A 275 -8.30 -9.59 -11.97
CA LEU A 275 -7.13 -8.77 -11.63
C LEU A 275 -6.12 -8.76 -12.78
N ILE A 276 -5.68 -7.56 -13.17
CA ILE A 276 -4.42 -7.36 -13.89
C ILE A 276 -3.39 -6.80 -12.92
N ARG A 277 -2.20 -7.43 -12.86
CA ARG A 277 -1.08 -7.02 -12.03
C ARG A 277 0.18 -6.87 -12.87
N ILE A 278 0.87 -5.75 -12.73
CA ILE A 278 2.18 -5.50 -13.34
C ILE A 278 3.19 -5.24 -12.23
N ASP A 279 4.27 -5.99 -12.20
CA ASP A 279 5.39 -5.77 -11.28
C ASP A 279 6.51 -5.07 -12.05
N ILE A 280 6.97 -3.91 -11.58
CA ILE A 280 7.92 -3.05 -12.30
C ILE A 280 9.11 -2.79 -11.38
N PRO A 281 10.32 -3.27 -11.73
CA PRO A 281 11.51 -2.89 -11.00
C PRO A 281 11.77 -1.40 -11.13
N GLU A 282 11.95 -0.72 -10.00
CA GLU A 282 12.18 0.74 -9.93
C GLU A 282 13.53 1.13 -10.53
N SER A 283 14.42 0.16 -10.75
CA SER A 283 15.69 0.34 -11.47
C SER A 283 15.54 0.50 -12.98
N LEU A 284 14.35 0.23 -13.54
CA LEU A 284 14.08 0.45 -14.96
C LEU A 284 13.96 1.95 -15.26
N THR A 285 14.36 2.34 -16.47
CA THR A 285 14.18 3.69 -16.99
C THR A 285 13.17 3.69 -18.14
N GLU A 286 12.85 4.86 -18.70
CA GLU A 286 12.11 4.95 -19.96
C GLU A 286 12.70 4.01 -21.02
N GLY A 287 11.82 3.26 -21.70
CA GLY A 287 12.25 2.21 -22.62
C GLY A 287 11.19 1.14 -22.85
N THR A 288 11.51 0.19 -23.73
CA THR A 288 10.67 -0.99 -23.98
C THR A 288 11.38 -2.25 -23.51
N TYR A 289 10.68 -3.05 -22.71
CA TYR A 289 11.22 -4.22 -22.04
C TYR A 289 10.31 -5.42 -22.28
N GLU A 290 10.92 -6.60 -22.41
CA GLU A 290 10.20 -7.87 -22.41
C GLU A 290 9.79 -8.20 -20.96
N MET A 291 8.61 -8.78 -20.80
CA MET A 291 8.15 -9.30 -19.52
C MET A 291 8.52 -10.77 -19.39
N GLU A 292 8.86 -11.18 -18.18
CA GLU A 292 9.25 -12.55 -17.87
C GLU A 292 8.04 -13.45 -17.59
N SER A 293 8.18 -14.76 -17.80
CA SER A 293 7.12 -15.73 -17.53
C SER A 293 7.13 -16.27 -16.10
N ILE A 294 8.23 -16.12 -15.37
CA ILE A 294 8.37 -16.59 -13.99
C ILE A 294 9.14 -15.52 -13.23
N SER A 295 8.62 -15.11 -12.07
CA SER A 295 9.24 -14.12 -11.20
C SER A 295 9.46 -14.69 -9.80
N ASP A 296 10.58 -14.35 -9.17
CA ASP A 296 10.83 -14.51 -7.74
C ASP A 296 10.40 -13.29 -6.91
N GLY A 297 9.64 -12.38 -7.55
CA GLY A 297 9.19 -11.11 -7.03
C GLY A 297 10.05 -9.93 -7.49
N THR A 298 11.20 -10.17 -8.13
CA THR A 298 12.10 -9.08 -8.57
C THR A 298 12.02 -8.76 -10.07
N GLN A 299 11.46 -9.66 -10.88
CA GLN A 299 11.42 -9.46 -12.33
C GLN A 299 10.18 -8.69 -12.78
N LEU A 300 10.34 -7.95 -13.89
CA LEU A 300 9.23 -7.35 -14.62
C LEU A 300 8.30 -8.45 -15.15
N ILE A 301 7.07 -8.49 -14.65
CA ILE A 301 6.08 -9.51 -15.01
C ILE A 301 4.69 -8.88 -15.15
N GLY A 302 3.95 -9.33 -16.17
CA GLY A 302 2.52 -9.11 -16.28
C GLY A 302 1.76 -10.35 -15.80
N MET A 303 0.67 -10.16 -15.08
CA MET A 303 -0.15 -11.23 -14.54
C MET A 303 -1.62 -10.90 -14.70
N PHE A 304 -2.41 -11.90 -15.09
CA PHE A 304 -3.86 -11.87 -15.08
C PHE A 304 -4.38 -12.98 -14.18
N ASN A 305 -5.33 -12.66 -13.31
CA ASN A 305 -6.05 -13.64 -12.49
C ASN A 305 -7.55 -13.52 -12.75
N PRO A 306 -8.20 -14.56 -13.31
CA PRO A 306 -9.64 -14.55 -13.54
C PRO A 306 -10.40 -14.91 -12.26
N ALA A 307 -11.45 -14.16 -11.93
CA ALA A 307 -12.28 -14.43 -10.75
C ALA A 307 -13.00 -15.80 -10.81
N THR A 308 -13.31 -16.26 -12.03
CA THR A 308 -14.16 -17.44 -12.27
C THR A 308 -13.44 -18.79 -12.15
N THR A 309 -12.11 -18.78 -12.15
CA THR A 309 -11.27 -19.97 -11.99
C THR A 309 -10.57 -19.84 -10.66
N ALA A 310 -10.82 -20.75 -9.71
CA ALA A 310 -10.17 -20.73 -8.41
C ALA A 310 -8.63 -20.60 -8.54
N SER A 311 -8.12 -19.38 -8.31
CA SER A 311 -6.78 -18.93 -7.93
C SER A 311 -5.56 -19.12 -8.87
N GLU A 312 -5.67 -19.54 -10.12
CA GLU A 312 -4.46 -19.72 -10.95
C GLU A 312 -4.02 -18.40 -11.64
N ASN A 313 -2.77 -18.02 -11.42
CA ASN A 313 -2.17 -16.82 -12.01
C ASN A 313 -1.65 -17.12 -13.42
N LEU A 314 -2.19 -16.43 -14.42
CA LEU A 314 -1.70 -16.47 -15.80
C LEU A 314 -0.67 -15.36 -15.98
N THR A 315 0.58 -15.74 -16.23
CA THR A 315 1.72 -14.81 -16.31
C THR A 315 2.18 -14.58 -17.76
N SER A 316 2.82 -13.44 -18.00
CA SER A 316 3.25 -12.97 -19.31
C SER A 316 4.21 -13.93 -20.01
N ASN A 317 3.75 -14.54 -21.12
CA ASN A 317 4.57 -15.41 -21.96
C ASN A 317 3.99 -15.51 -23.39
N PRO A 318 4.42 -14.64 -24.34
CA PRO A 318 5.31 -13.50 -24.18
C PRO A 318 4.58 -12.24 -23.66
N GLY A 319 5.32 -11.20 -23.30
CA GLY A 319 4.78 -9.89 -22.97
C GLY A 319 5.79 -8.77 -23.11
N THR A 320 5.31 -7.53 -23.28
CA THR A 320 6.14 -6.32 -23.40
C THR A 320 5.50 -5.15 -22.67
N ILE A 321 6.33 -4.31 -22.06
CA ILE A 321 5.96 -2.97 -21.54
C ILE A 321 6.81 -1.91 -22.22
N THR A 322 6.21 -0.75 -22.52
CA THR A 322 6.93 0.47 -22.88
C THR A 322 6.65 1.51 -21.80
N ILE A 323 7.66 1.77 -20.98
CA ILE A 323 7.64 2.81 -19.95
C ILE A 323 7.96 4.14 -20.65
N THR A 324 7.00 5.07 -20.63
CA THR A 324 7.14 6.42 -21.20
C THR A 324 7.55 7.44 -20.16
N ASN A 325 7.31 7.16 -18.88
CA ASN A 325 7.75 7.97 -17.76
C ASN A 325 7.88 7.08 -16.53
N ILE A 326 8.98 7.22 -15.79
CA ILE A 326 9.13 6.65 -14.45
C ILE A 326 9.88 7.66 -13.61
N ASN A 327 9.14 8.33 -12.73
CA ASN A 327 9.69 9.31 -11.83
C ASN A 327 9.66 8.75 -10.41
N THR A 328 10.82 8.26 -9.97
CA THR A 328 10.99 7.66 -8.63
C THR A 328 11.00 8.70 -7.51
N PHE A 329 10.93 9.99 -7.85
CA PHE A 329 10.87 11.10 -6.90
C PHE A 329 9.44 11.54 -6.65
N THR A 330 8.65 11.76 -7.71
CA THR A 330 7.22 12.11 -7.59
C THR A 330 6.35 10.87 -7.40
N GLY A 331 6.89 9.68 -7.67
CA GLY A 331 6.15 8.43 -7.63
C GLY A 331 5.22 8.25 -8.82
N LEU A 332 5.51 8.81 -9.99
CA LEU A 332 4.65 8.65 -11.18
C LEU A 332 5.23 7.60 -12.14
N ILE A 333 4.39 6.69 -12.64
CA ILE A 333 4.75 5.77 -13.73
C ILE A 333 3.69 5.83 -14.82
N GLU A 334 4.14 6.08 -16.05
CA GLU A 334 3.33 6.00 -17.25
C GLU A 334 3.89 4.93 -18.18
N ALA A 335 3.03 4.01 -18.62
CA ALA A 335 3.44 2.97 -19.53
C ALA A 335 2.30 2.44 -20.40
N THR A 336 2.68 1.78 -21.50
CA THR A 336 1.80 0.91 -22.28
C THR A 336 2.30 -0.53 -22.22
N PHE A 337 1.40 -1.51 -22.29
CA PHE A 337 1.78 -2.92 -22.17
C PHE A 337 0.87 -3.83 -22.98
N SER A 338 1.37 -5.03 -23.27
CA SER A 338 0.59 -6.14 -23.83
C SER A 338 1.26 -7.47 -23.50
N PHE A 339 0.49 -8.50 -23.18
CA PHE A 339 1.03 -9.84 -22.94
C PHE A 339 0.01 -10.94 -23.23
N THR A 340 0.52 -12.13 -23.54
CA THR A 340 -0.25 -13.38 -23.50
C THR A 340 -0.06 -14.02 -22.13
N GLY A 341 -1.12 -14.12 -21.34
CA GLY A 341 -1.09 -14.78 -20.03
C GLY A 341 -1.23 -16.30 -20.18
N THR A 342 -0.31 -17.06 -19.59
CA THR A 342 -0.36 -18.53 -19.52
C THR A 342 0.06 -19.02 -18.14
N ASP A 343 -0.36 -20.22 -17.75
CA ASP A 343 0.17 -20.83 -16.52
C ASP A 343 1.69 -21.09 -16.67
N PRO A 344 2.52 -20.49 -15.80
CA PRO A 344 3.98 -20.65 -15.86
C PRO A 344 4.45 -22.09 -15.68
N LEU A 345 3.65 -22.95 -15.03
CA LEU A 345 3.95 -24.37 -14.81
C LEU A 345 3.39 -25.27 -15.92
N GLY A 346 2.55 -24.73 -16.82
CA GLY A 346 1.96 -25.43 -17.95
C GLY A 346 0.99 -26.56 -17.57
N ILE A 347 0.41 -26.50 -16.37
CA ILE A 347 -0.61 -27.41 -15.85
C ILE A 347 -1.99 -26.96 -16.33
N ASP A 348 -2.30 -25.66 -16.20
CA ASP A 348 -3.51 -25.06 -16.72
C ASP A 348 -3.34 -24.71 -18.21
N PRO A 349 -4.18 -25.25 -19.11
CA PRO A 349 -4.13 -24.95 -20.54
C PRO A 349 -4.73 -23.58 -20.90
N SER A 350 -5.24 -22.82 -19.93
CA SER A 350 -5.85 -21.50 -20.15
C SER A 350 -4.84 -20.51 -20.71
N VAL A 351 -5.31 -19.74 -21.68
CA VAL A 351 -4.53 -18.69 -22.34
C VAL A 351 -5.43 -17.47 -22.44
N VAL A 352 -4.89 -16.33 -22.03
CA VAL A 352 -5.57 -15.03 -22.10
C VAL A 352 -4.73 -14.04 -22.89
N GLN A 353 -5.36 -13.18 -23.66
CA GLN A 353 -4.69 -12.09 -24.37
C GLN A 353 -4.99 -10.76 -23.70
N VAL A 354 -3.97 -10.13 -23.11
CA VAL A 354 -4.04 -8.77 -22.58
C VAL A 354 -3.42 -7.82 -23.59
N THR A 355 -4.25 -6.99 -24.21
CA THR A 355 -3.86 -6.08 -25.31
C THR A 355 -4.25 -4.65 -25.01
N GLU A 356 -3.66 -3.70 -25.74
CA GLU A 356 -3.95 -2.26 -25.59
C GLU A 356 -3.83 -1.76 -24.15
N GLY A 357 -2.95 -2.37 -23.34
CA GLY A 357 -2.72 -1.97 -21.97
C GLY A 357 -2.06 -0.60 -21.90
N SER A 358 -2.56 0.26 -21.03
CA SER A 358 -1.94 1.53 -20.68
C SER A 358 -2.29 1.93 -19.26
N PHE A 359 -1.34 2.54 -18.56
CA PHE A 359 -1.62 3.15 -17.27
C PHE A 359 -0.78 4.41 -17.07
N SER A 360 -1.32 5.32 -16.27
CA SER A 360 -0.63 6.45 -15.65
C SER A 360 -0.98 6.35 -14.18
N VAL A 361 -0.04 5.97 -13.34
CA VAL A 361 -0.33 5.70 -11.92
C VAL A 361 0.69 6.36 -11.03
N ASP A 362 0.19 6.82 -9.90
CA ASP A 362 1.02 7.34 -8.82
C ASP A 362 1.26 6.24 -7.80
N TYR A 363 2.43 6.23 -7.18
CA TYR A 363 2.83 5.37 -6.07
C TYR A 363 3.56 6.21 -5.04
N ILE A 364 3.57 5.77 -3.78
CA ILE A 364 4.33 6.48 -2.74
C ILE A 364 5.80 6.08 -2.88
N PRO A 365 6.70 6.99 -3.30
CA PRO A 365 8.12 6.71 -3.28
C PRO A 365 8.59 6.56 -1.82
N GLU A 366 9.76 5.97 -1.58
CA GLU A 366 10.35 6.12 -0.25
C GLU A 366 10.46 7.61 0.06
N ALA A 367 10.19 8.01 1.31
CA ALA A 367 10.55 9.33 1.79
C ALA A 367 12.08 9.46 1.75
N ASN A 368 12.62 9.71 0.56
CA ASN A 368 13.95 10.19 0.37
C ASN A 368 13.89 11.65 0.81
N ILE A 369 14.18 11.87 2.09
CA ILE A 369 14.42 13.18 2.72
C ILE A 369 15.68 13.87 2.15
N ASN A 370 16.00 13.64 0.88
CA ASN A 370 17.11 14.23 0.18
C ASN A 370 16.56 15.38 -0.64
N ASN A 371 16.69 16.57 -0.08
CA ASN A 371 16.59 17.82 -0.82
C ASN A 371 17.32 17.70 -2.19
N VAL A 372 16.66 18.04 -3.29
CA VAL A 372 17.26 17.95 -4.64
C VAL A 372 17.01 19.21 -5.46
N ILE A 373 18.03 19.65 -6.21
CA ILE A 373 17.88 20.60 -7.32
C ILE A 373 18.62 20.04 -8.52
N ILE A 374 17.91 19.94 -9.64
CA ILE A 374 18.45 19.61 -10.97
C ILE A 374 18.04 20.73 -11.92
N ALA A 375 18.88 21.07 -12.89
CA ALA A 375 18.56 22.02 -13.94
C ALA A 375 19.53 21.86 -15.12
N ASP A 376 19.27 22.56 -16.23
CA ASP A 376 20.26 22.78 -17.27
C ASP A 376 20.80 24.22 -17.15
N VAL A 377 22.12 24.38 -17.11
CA VAL A 377 22.80 25.67 -17.16
C VAL A 377 23.43 25.83 -18.54
N ASN A 378 22.97 26.83 -19.30
CA ASN A 378 23.41 27.07 -20.69
C ASN A 378 23.26 25.83 -21.60
N GLY A 379 22.29 24.96 -21.29
CA GLY A 379 22.04 23.71 -22.02
C GLY A 379 22.92 22.53 -21.61
N GLU A 380 23.76 22.67 -20.57
CA GLU A 380 24.47 21.56 -19.94
C GLU A 380 23.81 21.20 -18.61
N THR A 381 23.60 19.91 -18.36
CA THR A 381 22.91 19.43 -17.15
C THR A 381 23.75 19.68 -15.90
N TYR A 382 23.18 20.43 -14.97
CA TYR A 382 23.65 20.62 -13.61
C TYR A 382 23.09 19.53 -12.70
N VAL A 383 23.99 18.73 -12.11
CA VAL A 383 23.64 17.69 -11.15
C VAL A 383 24.33 18.01 -9.83
N SER A 384 23.55 18.40 -8.83
CA SER A 384 24.10 18.64 -7.50
C SER A 384 24.42 17.33 -6.79
N ASN A 385 25.49 17.34 -5.97
CA ASN A 385 25.88 16.21 -5.12
C ASN A 385 25.76 16.54 -3.63
N SER A 386 25.34 17.76 -3.29
CA SER A 386 24.98 18.20 -1.95
C SER A 386 23.84 19.20 -2.04
N ALA A 387 22.81 19.05 -1.22
CA ALA A 387 21.78 20.07 -1.08
C ALA A 387 21.27 20.18 0.36
N GLY A 388 20.87 21.38 0.78
CA GLY A 388 20.45 21.63 2.15
C GLY A 388 19.55 22.85 2.29
N THR A 389 18.69 22.80 3.31
CA THR A 389 17.71 23.83 3.62
C THR A 389 18.11 24.60 4.88
N THR A 390 17.87 25.91 4.86
CA THR A 390 18.07 26.80 6.02
C THR A 390 16.90 27.76 6.11
N THR A 391 16.63 28.26 7.31
CA THR A 391 15.60 29.28 7.54
C THR A 391 16.25 30.64 7.78
N SER A 392 15.61 31.68 7.27
CA SER A 392 15.98 33.08 7.52
C SER A 392 14.73 33.91 7.83
N GLN A 393 14.91 35.12 8.34
CA GLN A 393 13.80 36.03 8.61
C GLN A 393 14.09 37.40 8.01
N TYR A 394 13.09 37.98 7.33
CA TYR A 394 13.17 39.33 6.78
C TYR A 394 11.85 40.07 7.02
N ASN A 395 11.90 41.25 7.63
CA ASN A 395 10.71 42.05 8.01
C ASN A 395 9.62 41.25 8.77
N GLY A 396 10.01 40.22 9.52
CA GLY A 396 9.08 39.37 10.27
C GLY A 396 8.54 38.17 9.49
N ILE A 397 8.81 38.07 8.19
CA ILE A 397 8.46 36.92 7.34
C ILE A 397 9.59 35.90 7.42
N THR A 398 9.25 34.65 7.76
CA THR A 398 10.17 33.52 7.70
C THR A 398 10.34 33.09 6.24
N ARG A 399 11.56 32.76 5.84
CA ARG A 399 11.90 32.39 4.47
C ARG A 399 12.76 31.13 4.47
N TYR A 400 12.41 30.19 3.61
CA TYR A 400 13.17 28.97 3.37
C TYR A 400 14.18 29.23 2.28
N GLN A 401 15.45 28.96 2.59
CA GLN A 401 16.54 29.02 1.64
C GLN A 401 17.00 27.60 1.35
N PHE A 402 16.90 27.23 0.09
CA PHE A 402 17.40 25.96 -0.41
C PHE A 402 18.66 26.18 -1.22
N THR A 403 19.72 25.43 -0.94
CA THR A 403 21.01 25.56 -1.63
C THR A 403 21.48 24.19 -2.06
N SER A 404 21.71 24.02 -3.36
CA SER A 404 22.39 22.87 -3.95
C SER A 404 23.79 23.26 -4.38
N ILE A 405 24.71 22.30 -4.31
CA ILE A 405 26.11 22.45 -4.69
C ILE A 405 26.51 21.22 -5.48
N ASP A 406 27.13 21.43 -6.64
CA ASP A 406 27.98 20.44 -7.28
C ASP A 406 29.41 20.64 -6.75
N SER A 407 29.87 19.76 -5.86
CA SER A 407 31.20 19.86 -5.27
C SER A 407 32.35 19.51 -6.23
N ASP A 408 32.07 18.95 -7.41
CA ASP A 408 33.09 18.69 -8.42
C ASP A 408 33.43 19.97 -9.20
N THR A 409 32.42 20.82 -9.46
CA THR A 409 32.54 22.10 -10.18
C THR A 409 32.47 23.33 -9.28
N ASN A 410 32.12 23.17 -8.00
CA ASN A 410 31.75 24.25 -7.08
C ASN A 410 30.62 25.17 -7.57
N GLU A 411 29.83 24.73 -8.55
CA GLU A 411 28.63 25.45 -8.96
C GLU A 411 27.52 25.26 -7.93
N SER A 412 26.65 26.27 -7.81
CA SER A 412 25.55 26.20 -6.84
C SER A 412 24.30 26.88 -7.37
N ILE A 413 23.14 26.28 -7.15
CA ILE A 413 21.83 26.93 -7.30
C ILE A 413 21.24 27.16 -5.92
N ARG A 414 20.67 28.34 -5.70
CA ARG A 414 19.95 28.66 -4.47
C ARG A 414 18.61 29.27 -4.77
N LEU A 415 17.56 28.70 -4.18
CA LEU A 415 16.19 29.21 -4.25
C LEU A 415 15.79 29.72 -2.86
N ILE A 416 15.07 30.84 -2.80
CA ILE A 416 14.57 31.39 -1.55
C ILE A 416 13.09 31.75 -1.71
N VAL A 417 12.26 31.13 -0.87
CA VAL A 417 10.80 31.26 -0.87
C VAL A 417 10.31 31.70 0.51
N PRO A 418 9.21 32.48 0.63
CA PRO A 418 8.59 32.75 1.93
C PRO A 418 7.96 31.48 2.51
N SER A 419 7.84 31.40 3.84
CA SER A 419 7.19 30.26 4.50
C SER A 419 5.68 30.20 4.29
N THR A 420 5.11 31.26 3.72
CA THR A 420 3.70 31.42 3.36
C THR A 420 3.45 31.15 1.88
N ILE A 421 4.42 30.57 1.17
CA ILE A 421 4.26 30.24 -0.24
C ILE A 421 3.15 29.19 -0.41
N GLU A 422 2.33 29.37 -1.45
CA GLU A 422 1.25 28.46 -1.82
C GLU A 422 1.58 27.83 -3.18
N ILE A 423 0.76 26.89 -3.64
CA ILE A 423 0.87 26.35 -4.99
C ILE A 423 0.56 27.44 -6.01
N GLY A 424 1.41 27.55 -7.02
CA GLY A 424 1.27 28.55 -8.06
C GLY A 424 2.59 28.96 -8.70
N THR A 425 2.49 29.81 -9.72
CA THR A 425 3.64 30.36 -10.44
C THR A 425 3.94 31.77 -9.95
N TYR A 426 5.21 31.99 -9.60
CA TYR A 426 5.72 33.23 -9.04
C TYR A 426 6.87 33.78 -9.87
N ASP A 427 6.88 35.09 -10.08
CA ASP A 427 8.01 35.77 -10.69
C ASP A 427 9.21 35.77 -9.74
N ILE A 428 10.40 35.46 -10.27
CA ILE A 428 11.65 35.58 -9.53
C ILE A 428 12.11 37.04 -9.56
N SER A 429 12.34 37.60 -8.38
CA SER A 429 12.76 38.99 -8.18
C SER A 429 14.29 39.11 -8.09
N ASP A 430 14.80 40.27 -8.51
CA ASP A 430 16.19 40.68 -8.34
C ASP A 430 16.43 41.44 -7.01
N THR A 431 15.36 41.68 -6.25
CA THR A 431 15.38 42.51 -5.04
C THR A 431 14.46 41.96 -3.95
N LEU A 432 14.91 42.12 -2.69
CA LEU A 432 14.16 41.78 -1.49
C LEU A 432 13.68 43.06 -0.81
N ILE A 433 12.36 43.29 -0.78
CA ILE A 433 11.77 44.54 -0.26
C ILE A 433 10.86 44.25 0.92
N THR A 434 9.96 43.28 0.78
CA THR A 434 8.94 42.96 1.77
C THR A 434 9.28 41.71 2.57
N GLY A 435 9.89 40.71 1.93
CA GLY A 435 10.11 39.37 2.49
C GLY A 435 9.34 38.27 1.76
N GLU A 436 8.28 38.64 1.03
CA GLU A 436 7.44 37.73 0.23
C GLU A 436 8.06 37.40 -1.14
N GLU A 437 9.10 38.12 -1.57
CA GLU A 437 9.67 37.93 -2.90
C GLU A 437 10.42 36.59 -3.02
N ILE A 438 10.24 35.91 -4.17
CA ILE A 438 11.03 34.74 -4.56
C ILE A 438 12.36 35.22 -5.11
N LEU A 439 13.47 34.65 -4.61
CA LEU A 439 14.80 34.94 -5.12
C LEU A 439 15.47 33.66 -5.59
N ALA A 440 16.21 33.75 -6.69
CA ALA A 440 17.10 32.68 -7.12
C ALA A 440 18.53 33.21 -7.29
N TYR A 441 19.51 32.36 -7.03
CA TYR A 441 20.91 32.67 -7.22
C TYR A 441 21.60 31.51 -7.94
N TYR A 442 22.59 31.86 -8.75
CA TYR A 442 23.54 30.94 -9.35
C TYR A 442 24.97 31.35 -8.98
N THR A 443 25.83 30.38 -8.72
CA THR A 443 27.27 30.61 -8.54
C THR A 443 28.01 29.76 -9.55
N ASN A 444 28.93 30.38 -10.31
CA ASN A 444 29.76 29.69 -11.29
C ASN A 444 31.12 29.25 -10.69
N ASP A 445 31.78 28.28 -11.33
CA ASP A 445 33.12 27.74 -10.99
C ASP A 445 34.27 28.79 -11.10
N SER A 446 33.99 30.07 -11.39
CA SER A 446 35.03 31.02 -11.80
C SER A 446 36.02 31.47 -10.69
N GLY A 447 35.99 30.84 -9.50
CA GLY A 447 36.83 31.20 -8.36
C GLY A 447 36.46 32.56 -7.74
N VAL A 448 35.37 33.17 -8.19
CA VAL A 448 34.76 34.36 -7.63
C VAL A 448 33.51 33.90 -6.88
N THR A 449 33.53 34.00 -5.56
CA THR A 449 32.42 33.63 -4.67
C THR A 449 31.25 34.64 -4.74
N SER A 450 30.88 35.11 -5.93
CA SER A 450 29.75 36.02 -6.11
C SER A 450 28.52 35.22 -6.48
N ASN A 451 27.59 35.05 -5.53
CA ASN A 451 26.24 34.62 -5.83
C ASN A 451 25.63 35.61 -6.82
N LEU A 452 25.39 35.19 -8.05
CA LEU A 452 24.74 35.97 -9.08
C LEU A 452 23.23 35.87 -8.85
N ILE A 453 22.59 37.00 -8.55
CA ILE A 453 21.14 37.05 -8.35
C ILE A 453 20.43 36.96 -9.70
N ALA A 454 19.33 36.23 -9.75
CA ALA A 454 18.47 36.19 -10.92
C ALA A 454 17.94 37.59 -11.25
N ASN A 455 17.92 37.94 -12.54
CA ASN A 455 17.36 39.22 -13.02
C ASN A 455 15.97 39.05 -13.66
N SER A 456 15.61 37.82 -14.01
CA SER A 456 14.28 37.41 -14.45
C SER A 456 14.14 35.89 -14.34
N GLY A 457 12.91 35.39 -14.27
CA GLY A 457 12.62 33.98 -14.21
C GLY A 457 11.28 33.71 -13.55
N THR A 458 10.91 32.43 -13.49
CA THR A 458 9.74 31.98 -12.76
C THR A 458 10.09 30.78 -11.89
N LEU A 459 9.39 30.65 -10.77
CA LEU A 459 9.36 29.45 -9.95
C LEU A 459 7.89 29.06 -9.82
N THR A 460 7.56 27.83 -10.20
CA THR A 460 6.24 27.25 -10.00
C THR A 460 6.34 26.24 -8.87
N VAL A 461 5.58 26.48 -7.81
CA VAL A 461 5.33 25.46 -6.78
C VAL A 461 4.20 24.58 -7.32
N GLU A 462 4.51 23.32 -7.55
CA GLU A 462 3.58 22.32 -8.08
C GLU A 462 2.97 21.51 -6.94
N GLN A 463 3.74 21.29 -5.86
CA GLN A 463 3.29 20.57 -4.68
C GLN A 463 3.77 21.24 -3.39
N LEU A 464 2.90 21.21 -2.37
CA LEU A 464 3.20 21.62 -1.00
C LEU A 464 2.57 20.58 -0.07
N ASN A 465 3.40 19.81 0.63
CA ASN A 465 2.95 18.83 1.62
C ASN A 465 3.17 19.39 3.03
N GLU A 466 2.10 19.77 3.72
CA GLU A 466 2.17 20.39 5.05
C GLU A 466 2.58 19.39 6.15
N ASP A 467 2.30 18.09 5.98
CA ASP A 467 2.60 17.05 6.96
C ASP A 467 4.08 16.67 6.96
N THR A 468 4.66 16.54 5.77
CA THR A 468 6.08 16.21 5.60
C THR A 468 6.96 17.45 5.51
N GLY A 469 6.34 18.62 5.30
CA GLY A 469 7.04 19.87 5.04
C GLY A 469 7.80 19.83 3.71
N VAL A 470 7.35 19.07 2.71
CA VAL A 470 8.03 19.01 1.39
C VAL A 470 7.40 20.01 0.42
N ILE A 471 8.23 20.79 -0.26
CA ILE A 471 7.82 21.71 -1.34
C ILE A 471 8.47 21.24 -2.63
N GLU A 472 7.68 21.07 -3.69
CA GLU A 472 8.17 20.66 -5.00
C GLU A 472 7.74 21.60 -6.10
N GLY A 473 8.52 21.63 -7.16
CA GLY A 473 8.09 22.22 -8.42
C GLY A 473 9.24 22.52 -9.36
N VAL A 474 8.97 23.42 -10.29
CA VAL A 474 9.88 23.75 -11.38
C VAL A 474 10.33 25.21 -11.34
N PHE A 475 11.47 25.49 -11.94
CA PHE A 475 11.97 26.84 -12.08
C PHE A 475 12.78 27.06 -13.36
N GLU A 476 12.79 28.29 -13.81
CA GLU A 476 13.71 28.78 -14.83
C GLU A 476 14.11 30.21 -14.49
N PHE A 477 15.38 30.57 -14.68
CA PHE A 477 15.81 31.95 -14.49
C PHE A 477 17.05 32.27 -15.29
N THR A 478 17.30 33.56 -15.46
CA THR A 478 18.53 34.09 -16.03
C THR A 478 19.29 34.87 -14.97
N THR A 479 20.62 34.89 -15.09
CA THR A 479 21.47 35.80 -14.33
C THR A 479 22.61 36.34 -15.18
N ILE A 480 23.18 37.47 -14.78
CA ILE A 480 24.26 38.15 -15.51
C ILE A 480 25.43 38.41 -14.58
N ASP A 481 26.59 37.86 -14.93
CA ASP A 481 27.87 38.21 -14.32
C ASP A 481 28.43 39.48 -14.96
N ILE A 482 28.28 40.60 -14.26
CA ILE A 482 28.82 41.91 -14.65
C ILE A 482 30.26 42.14 -14.17
N SER A 483 30.85 41.18 -13.44
CA SER A 483 32.22 41.29 -12.94
C SER A 483 33.27 41.01 -14.04
N VAL A 484 32.84 40.37 -15.12
CA VAL A 484 33.63 40.06 -16.31
C VAL A 484 33.29 40.99 -17.47
N ASP A 485 34.26 41.28 -18.34
CA ASP A 485 34.09 42.12 -19.54
C ASP A 485 34.46 41.32 -20.81
N PRO A 486 33.50 41.03 -21.71
CA PRO A 486 32.09 41.43 -21.66
C PRO A 486 31.31 40.67 -20.56
N PRO A 487 30.18 41.23 -20.06
CA PRO A 487 29.30 40.52 -19.14
C PRO A 487 28.86 39.16 -19.70
N VAL A 488 28.75 38.16 -18.84
CA VAL A 488 28.35 36.80 -19.20
C VAL A 488 26.96 36.50 -18.66
N GLU A 489 26.08 36.01 -19.52
CA GLU A 489 24.73 35.56 -19.15
C GLU A 489 24.75 34.04 -18.87
N TYR A 490 24.03 33.64 -17.83
CA TYR A 490 23.73 32.23 -17.52
C TYR A 490 22.23 32.04 -17.61
N VAL A 491 21.82 31.05 -18.40
CA VAL A 491 20.42 30.68 -18.58
C VAL A 491 20.19 29.34 -17.90
N ILE A 492 19.33 29.33 -16.89
CA ILE A 492 18.97 28.13 -16.13
C ILE A 492 17.57 27.71 -16.57
N THR A 493 17.45 26.52 -17.16
CA THR A 493 16.20 25.96 -17.71
C THR A 493 15.94 24.57 -17.16
N SER A 494 14.74 24.04 -17.39
CA SER A 494 14.38 22.67 -16.98
C SER A 494 14.65 22.41 -15.49
N GLY A 495 14.52 23.46 -14.67
CA GLY A 495 14.85 23.37 -13.26
C GLY A 495 13.75 22.63 -12.51
N GLU A 496 14.15 21.66 -11.70
CA GLU A 496 13.27 20.90 -10.81
C GLU A 496 13.84 20.98 -9.39
N PHE A 497 12.96 21.12 -8.40
CA PHE A 497 13.34 21.13 -7.00
C PHE A 497 12.37 20.33 -6.13
N SER A 498 12.90 19.67 -5.10
CA SER A 498 12.14 19.12 -3.98
C SER A 498 12.86 19.46 -2.67
N LEU A 499 12.10 19.95 -1.70
CA LEU A 499 12.58 20.78 -0.61
C LEU A 499 11.91 20.35 0.69
N ALA A 500 12.60 19.55 1.49
CA ALA A 500 12.14 19.13 2.81
C ALA A 500 12.48 20.21 3.86
N LEU A 501 11.44 20.73 4.50
CA LEU A 501 11.51 21.64 5.63
C LEU A 501 11.88 20.85 6.88
N GLN A 502 13.07 21.09 7.43
CA GLN A 502 13.54 20.48 8.70
C GLN A 502 13.08 21.25 9.93
#